data_AF-A0A4Q3VRU4-F1
#
_entry.id   AF-A0A4Q3VRU4-F1
#
_cell.length_a   1.000
_cell.length_b   1.000
_cell.length_c   1.000
_cell.angle_alpha   90.00
_cell.angle_beta   90.00
_cell.angle_gamma   90.00
#
_symmetry.space_group_name_H-M   'P 1'
#
loop_
_entity.id
_entity.type
_entity.pdbx_description
1 polymer ?
#
loop_
_entity_poly.entity_id
_entity_poly.type
_entity_poly.pdbx_seq_one_letter_code
_entity_poly.pdbx_strand_id
1 'polypeptide(L)'
;MFRGAKAGTERVEFQVRKVTRYLVTEWHSYDGEEGGGGAGSHGHGEFDGASAAFKVASALADVKHKELGWEEGDPRIQGPDDGLVVEERKFYDDLHAKQRSEMPQDRA
;
A
#
# COMPACT_ATOMS: atom_id res chain seq x y z
N MET A 1 -1.86 40.59 -46.56
CA MET A 1 -0.70 39.68 -46.47
C MET A 1 -0.97 38.67 -45.37
N PHE A 2 -1.29 37.42 -45.71
CA PHE A 2 -1.48 36.35 -44.72
C PHE A 2 -0.15 35.61 -44.51
N ARG A 3 0.34 35.60 -43.26
CA ARG A 3 1.48 34.77 -42.85
C ARG A 3 1.06 33.30 -42.93
N GLY A 4 1.74 32.50 -43.74
CA GLY A 4 1.54 31.06 -43.80
C GLY A 4 1.85 30.42 -42.45
N ALA A 5 0.87 29.75 -41.86
CA ALA A 5 1.08 28.87 -40.72
C ALA A 5 1.96 27.69 -41.17
N LYS A 6 3.12 27.49 -40.55
CA LYS A 6 3.88 26.24 -40.73
C LYS A 6 3.05 25.12 -40.09
N ALA A 7 2.58 24.19 -40.90
CA ALA A 7 2.00 22.94 -40.43
C ALA A 7 3.10 22.16 -39.68
N GLY A 8 3.12 22.25 -38.36
CA GLY A 8 3.92 21.38 -37.52
C GLY A 8 3.34 19.97 -37.61
N THR A 9 4.19 18.97 -37.81
CA THR A 9 3.79 17.56 -37.70
C THR A 9 3.78 17.17 -36.23
N GLU A 10 2.59 16.96 -35.67
CA GLU A 10 2.41 16.41 -34.33
C GLU A 10 2.89 14.96 -34.31
N ARG A 11 3.73 14.61 -33.33
CA ARG A 11 4.17 13.22 -33.11
C ARG A 11 3.57 12.74 -31.80
N VAL A 12 2.78 11.68 -31.88
CA VAL A 12 2.21 10.97 -30.73
C VAL A 12 3.00 9.69 -30.54
N GLU A 13 3.59 9.51 -29.37
CA GLU A 13 4.32 8.29 -29.00
C GLU A 13 3.57 7.60 -27.85
N PHE A 14 3.45 6.28 -27.95
CA PHE A 14 2.80 5.44 -26.93
C PHE A 14 3.86 4.54 -26.29
N GLN A 15 3.94 4.58 -24.96
CA GLN A 15 4.84 3.71 -24.20
C GLN A 15 4.02 2.85 -23.24
N VAL A 16 4.23 1.53 -23.31
CA VAL A 16 3.68 0.57 -22.35
C VAL A 16 4.77 0.22 -21.34
N ARG A 17 4.46 0.36 -20.05
CA ARG A 17 5.34 -0.07 -18.95
C ARG A 17 4.59 -1.02 -18.03
N LYS A 18 5.28 -2.07 -17.57
CA LYS A 18 4.79 -2.89 -16.46
C LYS A 18 4.94 -2.08 -15.17
N VAL A 19 3.88 -1.99 -14.40
CA VAL A 19 3.87 -1.34 -13.07
C VAL A 19 3.42 -2.35 -12.02
N THR A 20 3.99 -2.24 -10.83
CA THR A 20 3.53 -2.94 -9.64
C THR A 20 2.81 -1.92 -8.76
N ARG A 21 1.60 -2.24 -8.30
CA ARG A 21 0.83 -1.41 -7.39
C ARG A 21 0.46 -2.20 -6.15
N TYR A 22 0.51 -1.53 -5.01
CA TYR A 22 0.11 -2.04 -3.70
C TYR A 22 -1.22 -1.40 -3.33
N LEU A 23 -2.21 -2.21 -2.98
CA LEU A 23 -3.53 -1.75 -2.58
C LEU A 23 -3.63 -1.87 -1.06
N VAL A 24 -3.96 -0.77 -0.38
CA VAL A 24 -4.26 -0.81 1.05
C VAL A 24 -5.77 -0.92 1.20
N THR A 25 -6.22 -2.04 1.77
CA THR A 25 -7.63 -2.34 1.98
C THR A 25 -7.85 -2.79 3.41
N GLU A 26 -8.83 -2.16 4.06
CA GLU A 26 -9.32 -2.55 5.37
C GLU A 26 -10.47 -3.55 5.18
N TRP A 27 -10.44 -4.63 5.95
CA TRP A 27 -11.48 -5.66 5.96
C TRP A 27 -12.14 -5.71 7.33
N HIS A 28 -13.45 -5.74 7.35
CA HIS A 28 -14.25 -5.89 8.56
C HIS A 28 -15.07 -7.16 8.48
N SER A 29 -15.00 -7.97 9.52
CA SER A 29 -15.90 -9.09 9.74
C SER A 29 -16.61 -8.90 11.08
N TYR A 30 -17.92 -9.09 11.09
CA TYR A 30 -18.72 -9.13 12.29
C TYR A 30 -19.40 -10.50 12.38
N ASP A 31 -19.10 -11.23 13.46
CA ASP A 31 -19.79 -12.47 13.80
C ASP A 31 -20.88 -12.16 14.82
N GLY A 32 -22.15 -12.18 14.40
CA GLY A 32 -23.30 -12.00 15.28
C GLY A 32 -23.82 -13.33 15.84
N GLU A 33 -24.35 -13.32 17.07
CA GLU A 33 -24.84 -14.52 17.77
C GLU A 33 -26.04 -15.22 17.09
N GLU A 34 -26.80 -14.53 16.23
CA GLU A 34 -27.96 -15.09 15.50
C GLU A 34 -27.75 -15.17 13.98
N GLY A 35 -26.61 -15.70 13.53
CA GLY A 35 -26.41 -16.12 12.13
C GLY A 35 -26.36 -14.99 11.08
N GLY A 36 -26.38 -13.73 11.51
CA GLY A 36 -26.21 -12.54 10.67
C GLY A 36 -24.77 -12.05 10.71
N GLY A 37 -23.87 -12.79 10.06
CA GLY A 37 -22.49 -12.33 9.85
C GLY A 37 -22.42 -11.29 8.73
N GLY A 38 -21.73 -10.17 8.96
CA GLY A 38 -21.51 -9.12 7.97
C GLY A 38 -20.04 -8.98 7.63
N ALA A 39 -19.70 -8.92 6.34
CA ALA A 39 -18.36 -8.62 5.87
C ALA A 39 -18.35 -7.35 5.02
N GLY A 40 -17.40 -6.46 5.27
CA GLY A 40 -17.21 -5.20 4.54
C GLY A 40 -15.74 -4.96 4.21
N SER A 41 -15.49 -4.16 3.17
CA SER A 41 -14.14 -3.69 2.86
C SER A 41 -14.13 -2.20 2.52
N HIS A 42 -13.01 -1.55 2.82
CA HIS A 42 -12.77 -0.16 2.47
C HIS A 42 -11.38 0.03 1.88
N GLY A 43 -11.29 0.64 0.70
CA GLY A 43 -10.03 0.93 0.03
C GLY A 43 -9.47 2.28 0.48
N HIS A 44 -8.23 2.29 0.99
CA HIS A 44 -7.55 3.49 1.48
C HIS A 44 -6.56 4.10 0.47
N GLY A 45 -6.26 3.38 -0.62
CA GLY A 45 -5.47 3.92 -1.74
C GLY A 45 -4.65 2.87 -2.49
N GLU A 46 -4.07 3.32 -3.60
CA GLU A 46 -3.10 2.58 -4.39
C GLU A 46 -1.74 3.25 -4.31
N PHE A 47 -0.68 2.46 -4.18
CA PHE A 47 0.68 2.94 -3.98
C PHE A 47 1.64 2.27 -4.95
N ASP A 48 2.58 3.03 -5.49
CA ASP A 48 3.59 2.51 -6.40
C ASP A 48 4.75 1.77 -5.68
N GLY A 49 4.78 1.79 -4.35
CA GLY A 49 5.86 1.18 -3.57
C GLY A 49 5.41 0.57 -2.24
N ALA A 50 5.98 -0.60 -1.91
CA ALA A 50 5.65 -1.37 -0.71
C ALA A 50 5.86 -0.56 0.57
N SER A 51 7.01 0.10 0.73
CA SER A 51 7.33 0.85 1.95
C SER A 51 6.29 1.94 2.27
N ALA A 52 5.78 2.64 1.25
CA ALA A 52 4.72 3.63 1.43
C ALA A 52 3.39 2.98 1.84
N ALA A 53 2.99 1.91 1.14
CA ALA A 53 1.77 1.17 1.45
C ALA A 53 1.77 0.61 2.88
N PHE A 54 2.88 0.00 3.33
CA PHE A 54 3.02 -0.56 4.66
C PHE A 54 2.97 0.49 5.76
N LYS A 55 3.62 1.65 5.56
CA LYS A 55 3.55 2.77 6.51
C LYS A 55 2.13 3.29 6.65
N VAL A 56 1.40 3.41 5.54
CA VAL A 56 0.00 3.84 5.57
C VAL A 56 -0.87 2.81 6.28
N ALA A 57 -0.74 1.53 5.92
CA ALA A 57 -1.51 0.45 6.56
C ALA A 57 -1.25 0.36 8.07
N SER A 58 0.00 0.51 8.52
CA SER A 58 0.33 0.51 9.95
C SER A 58 -0.25 1.72 10.67
N ALA A 59 -0.14 2.92 10.07
CA ALA A 59 -0.74 4.13 10.63
C ALA A 59 -2.26 4.03 10.74
N LEU A 60 -2.93 3.37 9.78
CA LEU A 60 -4.36 3.12 9.83
C LEU A 60 -4.73 2.16 10.97
N ALA A 61 -3.95 1.11 11.21
CA ALA A 61 -4.16 0.21 12.35
C ALA A 61 -4.06 0.98 13.67
N ASP A 62 -3.05 1.84 13.85
CA ASP A 62 -2.89 2.67 15.04
C ASP A 62 -4.09 3.63 15.25
N VAL A 63 -4.59 4.21 14.16
CA VAL A 63 -5.79 5.05 14.21
C VAL A 63 -7.00 4.23 14.65
N LYS A 64 -7.18 3.02 14.13
CA LYS A 64 -8.29 2.14 14.52
C LYS A 64 -8.23 1.73 15.98
N HIS A 65 -7.04 1.44 16.51
CA HIS A 65 -6.86 1.18 17.94
C HIS A 65 -7.34 2.36 18.79
N LYS A 66 -6.97 3.58 18.38
CA LYS A 66 -7.38 4.82 19.07
C LYS A 66 -8.88 5.10 18.95
N GLU A 67 -9.46 4.89 17.77
CA GLU A 67 -10.89 5.11 17.52
C GLU A 67 -11.77 4.14 18.33
N LEU A 68 -11.36 2.87 18.43
CA LEU A 68 -12.12 1.81 19.09
C LEU A 68 -11.76 1.66 20.58
N GLY A 69 -10.72 2.36 21.05
CA GLY A 69 -10.22 2.28 22.41
C GLY A 69 -9.58 0.93 22.74
N TRP A 70 -9.06 0.22 21.73
CA TRP A 70 -8.34 -1.04 21.91
C TRP A 70 -6.85 -0.77 22.09
N GLU A 71 -6.21 -1.49 23.01
CA GLU A 71 -4.77 -1.34 23.25
C GLU A 71 -3.96 -1.68 21.99
N GLU A 72 -2.81 -1.03 21.82
CA GLU A 72 -1.87 -1.36 20.75
C GLU A 72 -1.49 -2.85 20.83
N GLY A 73 -1.68 -3.58 19.73
CA GLY A 73 -1.45 -5.03 19.67
C GLY A 73 -2.64 -5.90 20.09
N ASP A 74 -3.83 -5.34 20.37
CA ASP A 74 -5.05 -6.14 20.49
C ASP A 74 -5.28 -6.94 19.19
N PRO A 75 -5.44 -8.27 19.26
CA PRO A 75 -5.48 -9.14 18.09
C PRO A 75 -6.70 -8.94 17.18
N ARG A 76 -7.68 -8.12 17.60
CA ARG A 76 -8.84 -7.72 16.79
C ARG A 76 -8.50 -6.76 15.66
N ILE A 77 -7.40 -6.01 15.79
CA ILE A 77 -6.84 -5.22 14.69
C ILE A 77 -5.54 -5.89 14.30
N GLN A 78 -5.42 -6.21 13.02
CA GLN A 78 -4.21 -6.80 12.47
C GLN A 78 -3.63 -5.87 11.42
N GLY A 79 -2.36 -5.54 11.58
CA GLY A 79 -1.60 -4.69 10.68
C GLY A 79 -0.85 -5.49 9.61
N PRO A 80 -0.20 -4.80 8.67
CA PRO A 80 0.61 -5.45 7.64
C PRO A 80 1.83 -6.20 8.21
N ASP A 81 2.27 -5.85 9.42
CA ASP A 81 3.40 -6.48 10.13
C ASP A 81 3.02 -7.84 10.77
N ASP A 82 1.73 -8.15 10.91
CA ASP A 82 1.25 -9.37 11.59
C ASP A 82 1.19 -10.64 10.73
N GLY A 83 1.30 -10.53 9.42
CA GLY A 83 1.22 -11.71 8.54
C GLY A 83 0.50 -11.45 7.24
N LEU A 84 -0.40 -10.47 7.26
CA LEU A 84 -1.57 -10.41 6.38
C LEU A 84 -1.32 -9.88 4.98
N VAL A 85 -0.08 -9.84 4.52
CA VAL A 85 0.22 -9.49 3.13
C VAL A 85 -0.22 -10.68 2.28
N VAL A 86 -1.41 -10.55 1.68
CA VAL A 86 -1.97 -11.54 0.75
C VAL A 86 -1.02 -11.57 -0.46
N GLU A 87 -0.23 -12.64 -0.53
CA GLU A 87 0.90 -12.87 -1.44
C GLU A 87 2.21 -12.12 -1.06
N GLU A 88 3.22 -12.92 -0.69
CA GLU A 88 4.64 -12.58 -0.51
C GLU A 88 5.08 -11.74 0.72
N ARG A 89 4.81 -12.26 1.93
CA ARG A 89 5.61 -11.91 3.13
C ARG A 89 7.14 -12.07 2.91
N LYS A 90 7.56 -12.98 2.03
CA LYS A 90 8.98 -13.15 1.63
C LYS A 90 9.56 -11.94 0.88
N PHE A 91 8.77 -11.21 0.09
CA PHE A 91 9.26 -10.08 -0.71
C PHE A 91 9.58 -8.85 0.16
N TYR A 92 8.77 -8.59 1.19
CA TYR A 92 8.99 -7.46 2.11
C TYR A 92 10.26 -7.65 2.95
N ASP A 93 10.44 -8.84 3.52
CA ASP A 93 11.63 -9.18 4.31
C ASP A 93 12.90 -9.12 3.46
N ASP A 94 12.86 -9.63 2.22
CA ASP A 94 14.00 -9.59 1.28
C ASP A 94 14.33 -8.16 0.79
N LEU A 95 13.33 -7.30 0.60
CA LEU A 95 13.52 -5.89 0.22
C LEU A 95 14.23 -5.11 1.35
N HIS A 96 13.78 -5.30 2.58
CA HIS A 96 14.35 -4.62 3.75
C HIS A 96 15.73 -5.16 4.15
N ALA A 97 16.03 -6.43 3.84
CA ALA A 97 17.38 -6.98 3.98
C ALA A 97 18.36 -6.35 2.97
N LYS A 98 17.95 -6.19 1.70
CA LYS A 98 18.79 -5.57 0.65
C LYS A 98 19.07 -4.09 0.91
N GLN A 99 18.06 -3.32 1.32
CA GLN A 99 18.23 -1.91 1.64
C GLN A 99 19.17 -1.66 2.82
N ARG A 100 19.26 -2.59 3.78
CA ARG A 100 20.24 -2.53 4.88
C ARG A 100 21.66 -2.90 4.45
N SER A 101 21.81 -3.80 3.48
CA SER A 101 23.12 -4.19 2.94
C SER A 101 23.73 -3.18 1.96
N GLU A 102 22.92 -2.29 1.38
CA GLU A 102 23.36 -1.28 0.42
C GLU A 102 23.63 0.10 1.03
N MET A 103 23.40 0.29 2.34
CA MET A 103 23.88 1.47 3.04
C MET A 103 25.40 1.37 3.20
N PRO A 104 26.20 2.31 2.66
CA PRO A 104 27.64 2.27 2.84
C PRO A 104 27.95 2.43 4.34
N GLN A 105 28.34 1.33 4.95
CA GLN A 105 28.96 1.27 6.27
C GLN A 105 30.37 1.86 6.13
N ASP A 106 30.50 3.17 5.95
CA ASP A 106 31.75 3.87 6.24
C ASP A 106 31.59 5.38 6.18
N ARG A 107 31.64 6.02 7.36
CA ARG A 107 32.54 7.14 7.66
C ARG A 107 32.43 7.54 9.13
N ALA A 108 33.28 6.95 9.97
CA ALA A 108 34.09 7.63 10.99
C ALA A 108 35.11 6.63 11.56
#